data_AF-A0A959FLP3-F1
#
_entry.id   AF-A0A959FLP3-F1
#
_cell.length_a   1.000
_cell.length_b   1.000
_cell.length_c   1.000
_cell.angle_alpha   90.00
_cell.angle_beta   90.00
_cell.angle_gamma   90.00
#
_symmetry.space_group_name_H-M   'P 1'
#
loop_
_entity.id
_entity.type
_entity.pdbx_description
1 polymer ?
#
loop_
_entity_poly.entity_id
_entity_poly.type
_entity_poly.pdbx_seq_one_letter_code
_entity_poly.pdbx_strand_id
1 'polypeptide(L)'
;MHHIPTTARLVQPGEFEAHHHWYPKALNATIHPMVNFFLNLSRERIVNRYCHLHPTVKPEALHAILTQPTRHFLWAGADLLNVTSAGGKRQMVVIENNSCPSGQKSMPLVDDNQEQGSYRLLIERTFKPLITQRKSSVKGALAVIYDKNPMEASGYAAVIADVMEEPVYYVPFYQQDQHPGVRFTEGIMEVRDKEGQWQPIRAAFRYLTQRPWNRLPVHTRTRILNPVIACLAGGRNKMVAAKAYDFYNSRLDGTGLRINMPETIWDVSKNEVPLWVAKLGGQAVVKVPYSNAGQGVYTIVTPTELEAFMAEEFPYDRFIVQSLIGNYNWSSTGTKGKFYHVGTIPNSKGKTYVADLRMMVSATPEGILPLCVYARRAAKP
;
A
#
# COMPACT_ATOMS: atom_id res chain seq x y z
N MET A 1 36.00 -2.53 12.94
CA MET A 1 35.48 -3.64 12.12
C MET A 1 35.28 -3.12 10.71
N HIS A 2 35.99 -3.63 9.71
CA HIS A 2 35.73 -3.28 8.32
C HIS A 2 34.35 -3.82 7.93
N HIS A 3 33.36 -2.94 7.74
CA HIS A 3 32.06 -3.36 7.25
C HIS A 3 32.22 -3.87 5.82
N ILE A 4 31.87 -5.14 5.60
CA ILE A 4 31.86 -5.74 4.26
C ILE A 4 30.85 -4.96 3.42
N PRO A 5 31.25 -4.42 2.26
CA PRO A 5 30.33 -3.67 1.44
C PRO A 5 29.18 -4.56 0.92
N THR A 6 27.94 -4.06 0.96
CA THR A 6 26.77 -4.80 0.48
C THR A 6 26.81 -5.13 -1.01
N THR A 7 26.62 -6.39 -1.37
CA THR A 7 26.60 -6.85 -2.76
C THR A 7 25.24 -7.44 -3.12
N ALA A 8 24.92 -7.43 -4.41
CA ALA A 8 23.71 -8.00 -4.97
C ALA A 8 23.86 -9.50 -5.20
N ARG A 9 22.81 -10.27 -4.89
CA ARG A 9 22.67 -11.66 -5.31
C ARG A 9 22.02 -11.72 -6.68
N LEU A 10 22.55 -12.53 -7.59
CA LEU A 10 21.89 -12.79 -8.86
C LEU A 10 20.85 -13.89 -8.68
N VAL A 11 19.63 -13.67 -9.18
CA VAL A 11 18.53 -14.64 -9.19
C VAL A 11 18.28 -15.07 -10.63
N GLN A 12 18.32 -16.38 -10.88
CA GLN A 12 18.14 -16.96 -12.21
C GLN A 12 16.67 -17.34 -12.48
N PRO A 13 16.27 -17.43 -13.77
CA PRO A 13 15.02 -18.09 -14.13
C PRO A 13 15.01 -19.54 -13.62
N GLY A 14 13.87 -19.99 -13.09
CA GLY A 14 13.64 -21.31 -12.51
C GLY A 14 13.91 -21.41 -11.01
N GLU A 15 14.35 -20.34 -10.33
CA GLU A 15 14.68 -20.35 -8.90
C GLU A 15 13.47 -20.09 -7.96
N PHE A 16 12.25 -19.95 -8.48
CA PHE A 16 11.08 -19.71 -7.62
C PHE A 16 10.69 -20.97 -6.86
N GLU A 17 10.71 -20.89 -5.53
CA GLU A 17 10.24 -21.96 -4.64
C GLU A 17 9.14 -21.43 -3.71
N ALA A 18 7.92 -21.95 -3.84
CA ALA A 18 6.73 -21.40 -3.18
C ALA A 18 6.90 -21.20 -1.66
N HIS A 19 7.45 -22.21 -0.97
CA HIS A 19 7.60 -22.19 0.49
C HIS A 19 8.57 -21.11 1.00
N HIS A 20 9.44 -20.56 0.15
CA HIS A 20 10.32 -19.43 0.48
C HIS A 20 9.62 -18.07 0.40
N HIS A 21 8.48 -17.97 -0.29
CA HIS A 21 7.87 -16.71 -0.69
C HIS A 21 6.43 -16.50 -0.20
N TRP A 22 5.80 -17.55 0.32
CA TRP A 22 4.47 -17.51 0.92
C TRP A 22 4.51 -17.80 2.41
N TYR A 23 3.55 -17.27 3.18
CA TYR A 23 3.36 -17.78 4.53
C TYR A 23 2.84 -19.22 4.46
N PRO A 24 3.34 -20.15 5.30
CA PRO A 24 2.86 -21.53 5.31
C PRO A 24 1.34 -21.61 5.49
N LYS A 25 0.76 -20.73 6.31
CA LYS A 25 -0.69 -20.66 6.50
C LYS A 25 -1.45 -20.23 5.24
N ALA A 26 -0.88 -19.37 4.41
CA ALA A 26 -1.50 -18.95 3.16
C ALA A 26 -1.37 -20.06 2.10
N LEU A 27 -0.19 -20.69 2.00
CA LEU A 27 0.07 -21.78 1.06
C LEU A 27 -0.79 -23.02 1.33
N ASN A 28 -1.08 -23.31 2.60
CA ASN A 28 -1.88 -24.47 3.02
C ASN A 28 -3.38 -24.16 3.16
N ALA A 29 -3.83 -22.96 2.81
CA ALA A 29 -5.23 -22.57 2.92
C ALA A 29 -5.88 -22.51 1.54
N THR A 30 -7.18 -22.82 1.49
CA THR A 30 -7.98 -22.61 0.28
C THR A 30 -8.52 -21.19 0.26
N ILE A 31 -8.44 -20.52 -0.89
CA ILE A 31 -9.06 -19.21 -1.07
C ILE A 31 -10.58 -19.29 -0.87
N HIS A 32 -11.14 -18.32 -0.14
CA HIS A 32 -12.58 -18.26 0.05
C HIS A 32 -13.29 -18.02 -1.29
N PRO A 33 -14.37 -18.76 -1.65
CA PRO A 33 -15.02 -18.66 -2.95
C PRO A 33 -15.45 -17.24 -3.33
N MET A 34 -16.00 -16.47 -2.38
CA MET A 34 -16.37 -15.07 -2.62
C MET A 34 -15.17 -14.17 -2.97
N VAL A 35 -14.01 -14.41 -2.35
CA VAL A 35 -12.79 -13.64 -2.63
C VAL A 35 -12.27 -14.01 -4.02
N ASN A 36 -12.22 -15.30 -4.32
CA ASN A 36 -11.82 -15.78 -5.65
C ASN A 36 -12.72 -15.19 -6.75
N PHE A 37 -14.03 -15.27 -6.55
CA PHE A 37 -15.00 -14.69 -7.48
C PHE A 37 -14.80 -13.18 -7.68
N PHE A 38 -14.59 -12.43 -6.59
CA PHE A 38 -14.37 -10.98 -6.65
C PHE A 38 -13.11 -10.61 -7.44
N LEU A 39 -12.00 -11.32 -7.23
CA LEU A 39 -10.74 -11.07 -7.95
C LEU A 39 -10.84 -11.37 -9.45
N ASN A 40 -11.80 -12.20 -9.86
CA ASN A 40 -12.05 -12.59 -11.25
C ASN A 40 -13.24 -11.86 -11.90
N LEU A 41 -13.81 -10.83 -11.26
CA LEU A 41 -14.88 -10.03 -11.87
C LEU A 41 -14.36 -9.21 -13.05
N SER A 42 -15.10 -9.23 -14.16
CA SER A 42 -14.88 -8.28 -15.25
C SER A 42 -15.29 -6.87 -14.82
N ARG A 43 -14.69 -5.86 -15.45
CA ARG A 43 -15.02 -4.44 -15.19
C ARG A 43 -16.52 -4.17 -15.35
N GLU A 44 -17.13 -4.71 -16.41
CA GLU A 44 -18.57 -4.59 -16.65
C GLU A 44 -19.40 -5.16 -15.51
N ARG A 45 -19.04 -6.34 -14.99
CA ARG A 45 -19.73 -6.95 -13.86
C ARG A 45 -19.53 -6.15 -12.57
N ILE A 46 -18.36 -5.55 -12.35
CA ILE A 46 -18.11 -4.63 -11.24
C ILE A 46 -19.04 -3.41 -11.36
N VAL A 47 -19.08 -2.76 -12.51
CA VAL A 47 -19.91 -1.58 -12.77
C VAL A 47 -21.39 -1.90 -12.56
N ASN A 48 -21.89 -2.96 -13.20
CA ASN A 48 -23.29 -3.38 -13.11
C ASN A 48 -23.69 -3.70 -11.67
N ARG A 49 -22.87 -4.48 -10.95
CA ARG A 49 -23.16 -4.85 -9.56
C ARG A 49 -23.13 -3.63 -8.64
N TYR A 50 -22.14 -2.75 -8.80
CA TYR A 50 -22.01 -1.57 -7.96
C TYR A 50 -23.19 -0.60 -8.19
N CYS A 51 -23.54 -0.29 -9.44
CA CYS A 51 -24.64 0.62 -9.74
C CYS A 51 -26.01 0.04 -9.34
N HIS A 52 -26.20 -1.28 -9.38
CA HIS A 52 -27.40 -1.92 -8.84
C HIS A 52 -27.55 -1.71 -7.32
N LEU A 53 -26.45 -1.79 -6.57
CA LEU A 53 -26.44 -1.54 -5.12
C LEU A 53 -26.44 -0.04 -4.77
N HIS A 54 -26.08 0.81 -5.73
CA HIS A 54 -25.97 2.25 -5.58
C HIS A 54 -26.66 2.97 -6.76
N PRO A 55 -28.01 3.01 -6.81
CA PRO A 55 -28.75 3.48 -8.00
C PRO A 55 -28.48 4.92 -8.42
N THR A 56 -27.91 5.75 -7.55
CA THR A 56 -27.55 7.15 -7.84
C THR A 56 -26.18 7.29 -8.53
N VAL A 57 -25.43 6.20 -8.66
CA VAL A 57 -24.10 6.20 -9.28
C VAL A 57 -24.25 6.15 -10.80
N LYS A 58 -23.52 7.04 -11.47
CA LYS A 58 -23.39 7.09 -12.93
C LYS A 58 -22.46 5.96 -13.43
N PRO A 59 -22.95 4.95 -14.17
CA PRO A 59 -22.14 3.82 -14.61
C PRO A 59 -20.92 4.22 -15.44
N GLU A 60 -21.08 5.23 -16.30
CA GLU A 60 -20.04 5.78 -17.18
C GLU A 60 -18.88 6.39 -16.38
N ALA A 61 -19.18 7.05 -15.26
CA ALA A 61 -18.16 7.62 -14.39
C ALA A 61 -17.33 6.52 -13.70
N LEU A 62 -17.99 5.47 -13.19
CA LEU A 62 -17.29 4.34 -12.57
C LEU A 62 -16.46 3.57 -13.59
N HIS A 63 -17.02 3.34 -14.78
CA HIS A 63 -16.31 2.69 -15.86
C HIS A 63 -15.04 3.47 -16.26
N ALA A 64 -15.14 4.79 -16.42
CA ALA A 64 -14.00 5.65 -16.74
C ALA A 64 -12.89 5.59 -15.68
N ILE A 65 -13.23 5.50 -14.39
CA ILE A 65 -12.24 5.33 -13.32
C ILE A 65 -11.52 3.98 -13.45
N LEU A 66 -12.26 2.90 -13.71
CA LEU A 66 -11.71 1.55 -13.83
C LEU A 66 -10.85 1.36 -15.08
N THR A 67 -11.06 2.15 -16.13
CA THR A 67 -10.28 2.10 -17.37
C THR A 67 -9.17 3.15 -17.45
N GLN A 68 -9.07 4.06 -16.47
CA GLN A 68 -8.10 5.14 -16.50
C GLN A 68 -6.66 4.61 -16.47
N PRO A 69 -5.82 4.93 -17.45
CA PRO A 69 -4.40 4.58 -17.40
C PRO A 69 -3.70 5.42 -16.33
N THR A 70 -2.84 4.78 -15.55
CA THR A 70 -2.01 5.46 -14.55
C THR A 70 -0.56 5.51 -15.02
N ARG A 71 0.12 6.64 -14.76
CA ARG A 71 1.53 6.83 -15.18
C ARG A 71 2.53 6.50 -14.07
N HIS A 72 2.17 6.79 -12.82
CA HIS A 72 3.12 6.77 -11.70
C HIS A 72 2.71 5.83 -10.58
N PHE A 73 1.41 5.66 -10.31
CA PHE A 73 0.94 4.84 -9.19
C PHE A 73 0.30 3.56 -9.75
N LEU A 74 1.15 2.60 -10.09
CA LEU A 74 0.78 1.40 -10.85
C LEU A 74 0.48 0.20 -9.97
N TRP A 75 1.04 0.16 -8.76
CA TRP A 75 0.78 -0.89 -7.78
C TRP A 75 0.39 -0.26 -6.45
N ALA A 76 -0.87 -0.42 -6.03
CA ALA A 76 -1.43 0.27 -4.89
C ALA A 76 -2.07 -0.69 -3.91
N GLY A 77 -1.93 -0.40 -2.62
CA GLY A 77 -2.70 -1.05 -1.55
C GLY A 77 -3.46 -0.02 -0.73
N ALA A 78 -4.75 -0.24 -0.52
CA ALA A 78 -5.61 0.59 0.31
C ALA A 78 -5.99 -0.18 1.58
N ASP A 79 -5.84 0.47 2.74
CA ASP A 79 -6.32 -0.03 4.02
C ASP A 79 -7.74 0.47 4.25
N LEU A 80 -8.65 -0.47 4.46
CA LEU A 80 -10.08 -0.23 4.53
C LEU A 80 -10.63 -0.72 5.87
N LEU A 81 -11.54 0.06 6.43
CA LEU A 81 -12.40 -0.39 7.54
C LEU A 81 -13.84 -0.51 7.05
N ASN A 82 -14.51 -1.58 7.48
CA ASN A 82 -15.95 -1.68 7.36
C ASN A 82 -16.59 -1.03 8.59
N VAL A 83 -17.33 0.04 8.36
CA VAL A 83 -17.87 0.89 9.43
C VAL A 83 -19.37 1.05 9.30
N THR A 84 -20.02 1.39 10.40
CA THR A 84 -21.42 1.83 10.42
C THR A 84 -21.51 3.24 10.97
N SER A 85 -22.31 4.10 10.34
CA SER A 85 -22.65 5.41 10.91
C SER A 85 -23.60 5.26 12.11
N ALA A 86 -23.81 6.35 12.85
CA ALA A 86 -24.86 6.46 13.86
C ALA A 86 -26.27 6.08 13.34
N GLY A 87 -26.61 6.47 12.10
CA GLY A 87 -27.87 6.07 11.45
C GLY A 87 -27.89 4.64 10.86
N GLY A 88 -26.93 3.78 11.19
CA GLY A 88 -26.91 2.37 10.73
C GLY A 88 -26.40 2.11 9.31
N LYS A 89 -25.92 3.14 8.59
CA LYS A 89 -25.38 2.98 7.23
C LYS A 89 -24.01 2.31 7.26
N ARG A 90 -23.94 1.07 6.76
CA ARG A 90 -22.68 0.35 6.54
C ARG A 90 -21.95 0.83 5.30
N GLN A 91 -20.64 1.01 5.40
CA GLN A 91 -19.79 1.42 4.27
C GLN A 91 -18.32 1.09 4.53
N MET A 92 -17.56 0.99 3.43
CA MET A 92 -16.11 0.91 3.49
C MET A 92 -15.53 2.33 3.53
N VAL A 93 -14.56 2.56 4.41
CA VAL A 93 -13.79 3.82 4.48
C VAL A 93 -12.31 3.55 4.24
N VAL A 94 -11.66 4.44 3.49
CA VAL A 94 -10.22 4.40 3.22
C VAL A 94 -9.49 5.07 4.38
N ILE A 95 -8.55 4.35 4.99
CA ILE A 95 -7.73 4.83 6.12
C ILE A 95 -6.36 5.31 5.64
N GLU A 96 -5.72 4.56 4.75
CA GLU A 96 -4.46 4.93 4.12
C GLU A 96 -4.26 4.21 2.78
N ASN A 97 -3.42 4.78 1.93
CA ASN A 97 -2.94 4.17 0.71
C ASN A 97 -1.43 3.93 0.78
N ASN A 98 -0.96 2.91 0.06
CA ASN A 98 0.41 2.42 0.09
C ASN A 98 0.95 2.19 -1.33
N SER A 99 2.02 2.89 -1.71
CA SER A 99 2.69 2.79 -3.03
C SER A 99 3.83 1.77 -3.12
N CYS A 100 3.96 0.95 -2.10
CA CYS A 100 4.74 -0.29 -2.09
C CYS A 100 4.09 -1.13 -0.98
N PRO A 101 2.89 -1.66 -1.25
CA PRO A 101 2.15 -2.45 -0.29
C PRO A 101 2.85 -3.80 -0.07
N SER A 102 2.42 -4.48 0.98
CA SER A 102 2.85 -5.83 1.32
C SER A 102 1.62 -6.64 1.66
N GLY A 103 1.70 -7.95 1.42
CA GLY A 103 0.73 -8.93 1.90
C GLY A 103 0.26 -9.90 0.83
N GLN A 104 0.87 -9.89 -0.36
CA GLN A 104 0.61 -10.93 -1.36
C GLN A 104 0.92 -12.30 -0.78
N LYS A 105 2.08 -12.47 -0.11
CA LYS A 105 2.45 -13.66 0.69
C LYS A 105 1.42 -14.16 1.72
N SER A 106 0.40 -13.35 2.05
CA SER A 106 -0.59 -13.61 3.09
C SER A 106 -1.96 -14.02 2.54
N MET A 107 -2.16 -13.95 1.22
CA MET A 107 -3.38 -14.41 0.56
C MET A 107 -3.14 -15.83 0.01
N PRO A 108 -4.08 -16.78 0.21
CA PRO A 108 -4.05 -18.07 -0.46
C PRO A 108 -3.94 -17.94 -1.98
N LEU A 109 -3.42 -18.98 -2.63
CA LEU A 109 -3.37 -19.03 -4.09
C LEU A 109 -4.80 -19.06 -4.66
N VAL A 110 -4.96 -18.40 -5.81
CA VAL A 110 -6.21 -18.42 -6.58
C VAL A 110 -6.35 -19.74 -7.34
N ASP A 111 -5.23 -20.28 -7.79
CA ASP A 111 -5.08 -21.56 -8.46
C ASP A 111 -3.82 -22.22 -7.90
N ASP A 112 -3.97 -23.39 -7.28
CA ASP A 112 -2.89 -24.11 -6.61
C ASP A 112 -1.85 -24.65 -7.61
N ASN A 113 -2.18 -24.76 -8.90
CA ASN A 113 -1.22 -25.13 -9.96
C ASN A 113 -0.35 -23.94 -10.41
N GLN A 114 -0.66 -22.73 -9.93
CA GLN A 114 0.03 -21.49 -10.28
C GLN A 114 0.77 -20.95 -9.05
N GLU A 115 1.88 -21.59 -8.68
CA GLU A 115 2.61 -21.34 -7.42
C GLU A 115 3.12 -19.89 -7.26
N GLN A 116 3.36 -19.19 -8.37
CA GLN A 116 3.78 -17.78 -8.36
C GLN A 116 2.62 -16.82 -8.07
N GLY A 117 1.38 -17.29 -8.22
CA GLY A 117 0.15 -16.61 -7.83
C GLY A 117 0.10 -15.13 -8.21
N SER A 118 -0.29 -14.31 -7.23
CA SER A 118 -0.45 -12.87 -7.42
C SER A 118 0.85 -12.13 -7.75
N TYR A 119 2.04 -12.69 -7.43
CA TYR A 119 3.30 -12.08 -7.84
C TYR A 119 3.40 -12.05 -9.35
N ARG A 120 3.16 -13.18 -10.02
CA ARG A 120 3.21 -13.29 -11.47
C ARG A 120 2.21 -12.36 -12.14
N LEU A 121 0.99 -12.28 -11.60
CA LEU A 121 -0.04 -11.36 -12.10
C LEU A 121 0.42 -9.89 -12.08
N LEU A 122 1.06 -9.44 -11.00
CA LEU A 122 1.59 -8.07 -10.93
C LEU A 122 2.71 -7.85 -11.97
N ILE A 123 3.63 -8.81 -12.10
CA ILE A 123 4.77 -8.67 -13.00
C ILE A 123 4.30 -8.65 -14.46
N GLU A 124 3.44 -9.59 -14.86
CA GLU A 124 2.93 -9.69 -16.23
C GLU A 124 2.05 -8.52 -16.62
N ARG A 125 1.13 -8.10 -15.74
CA ARG A 125 0.12 -7.06 -16.08
C ARG A 125 0.63 -5.64 -15.91
N THR A 126 1.69 -5.43 -15.13
CA THR A 126 2.13 -4.08 -14.73
C THR A 126 3.63 -3.85 -14.93
N PHE A 127 4.51 -4.66 -14.34
CA PHE A 127 5.96 -4.41 -14.42
C PHE A 127 6.50 -4.62 -15.84
N LYS A 128 6.13 -5.72 -16.50
CA LYS A 128 6.54 -6.04 -17.87
C LYS A 128 6.09 -4.95 -18.85
N PRO A 129 4.79 -4.54 -18.90
CA PRO A 129 4.37 -3.40 -19.74
C PRO A 129 5.11 -2.10 -19.46
N LEU A 130 5.38 -1.76 -18.19
CA LEU A 130 6.15 -0.56 -17.83
C LEU A 130 7.54 -0.53 -18.50
N ILE A 131 8.18 -1.69 -18.63
CA ILE A 131 9.56 -1.77 -19.15
C ILE A 131 9.63 -2.06 -20.65
N THR A 132 8.57 -2.62 -21.25
CA THR A 132 8.52 -2.96 -22.69
C THR A 132 7.83 -1.91 -23.56
N GLN A 133 6.78 -1.22 -23.09
CA GLN A 133 5.96 -0.33 -23.92
C GLN A 133 6.69 0.89 -24.49
N ARG A 134 7.78 1.31 -23.83
CA ARG A 134 8.64 2.39 -24.33
C ARG A 134 10.04 1.80 -24.45
N LYS A 135 10.78 2.06 -25.53
CA LYS A 135 12.20 1.68 -25.56
C LYS A 135 12.94 2.41 -24.44
N SER A 136 13.60 1.66 -23.56
CA SER A 136 14.49 2.25 -22.56
C SER A 136 15.70 2.82 -23.27
N SER A 137 16.07 4.06 -22.99
CA SER A 137 17.36 4.62 -23.45
C SER A 137 18.54 4.08 -22.63
N VAL A 138 18.26 3.39 -21.51
CA VAL A 138 19.24 2.72 -20.65
C VAL A 138 19.30 1.24 -21.03
N LYS A 139 20.49 0.78 -21.43
CA LYS A 139 20.83 -0.65 -21.49
C LYS A 139 21.36 -1.06 -20.10
N GLY A 140 21.04 -2.26 -19.65
CA GLY A 140 21.42 -2.73 -18.32
C GLY A 140 20.57 -3.89 -17.84
N ALA A 141 20.83 -4.40 -16.64
CA ALA A 141 20.11 -5.52 -16.05
C ALA A 141 18.80 -5.09 -15.36
N LEU A 142 18.05 -6.06 -14.85
CA LEU A 142 16.92 -5.85 -13.96
C LEU A 142 17.37 -5.97 -12.49
N ALA A 143 16.68 -5.28 -11.60
CA ALA A 143 16.92 -5.40 -10.17
C ALA A 143 15.64 -5.42 -9.34
N VAL A 144 15.72 -6.06 -8.17
CA VAL A 144 14.81 -5.86 -7.05
C VAL A 144 15.61 -5.29 -5.88
N ILE A 145 15.21 -4.10 -5.45
CA ILE A 145 15.81 -3.42 -4.30
C ILE A 145 14.85 -3.49 -3.12
N TYR A 146 15.33 -3.77 -1.92
CA TYR A 146 14.46 -3.91 -0.74
C TYR A 146 15.09 -3.39 0.54
N ASP A 147 14.25 -3.00 1.50
CA ASP A 147 14.69 -2.56 2.83
C ASP A 147 14.07 -3.33 3.99
N LYS A 148 13.17 -4.27 3.69
CA LYS A 148 12.56 -5.18 4.64
C LYS A 148 11.89 -6.36 3.92
N ASN A 149 11.43 -7.32 4.71
CA ASN A 149 10.56 -8.42 4.27
C ASN A 149 11.14 -9.20 3.07
N PRO A 150 12.31 -9.84 3.26
CA PRO A 150 12.99 -10.56 2.19
C PRO A 150 12.13 -11.66 1.57
N MET A 151 11.22 -12.30 2.31
CA MET A 151 10.29 -13.33 1.80
C MET A 151 9.50 -12.84 0.57
N GLU A 152 8.89 -11.66 0.65
CA GLU A 152 8.09 -11.12 -0.46
C GLU A 152 8.99 -10.47 -1.52
N ALA A 153 10.07 -9.80 -1.11
CA ALA A 153 10.99 -9.15 -2.03
C ALA A 153 11.75 -10.17 -2.92
N SER A 154 12.20 -11.28 -2.36
CA SER A 154 12.85 -12.36 -3.11
C SER A 154 11.87 -13.06 -4.05
N GLY A 155 10.59 -13.19 -3.65
CA GLY A 155 9.53 -13.72 -4.51
C GLY A 155 9.36 -12.89 -5.78
N TYR A 156 9.36 -11.55 -5.67
CA TYR A 156 9.36 -10.69 -6.86
C TYR A 156 10.62 -10.87 -7.71
N ALA A 157 11.81 -11.03 -7.10
CA ALA A 157 13.03 -11.21 -7.87
C ALA A 157 13.00 -12.49 -8.72
N ALA A 158 12.57 -13.61 -8.12
CA ALA A 158 12.43 -14.89 -8.81
C ALA A 158 11.36 -14.84 -9.90
N VAL A 159 10.17 -14.29 -9.60
CA VAL A 159 9.10 -14.16 -10.60
C VAL A 159 9.46 -13.21 -11.74
N ILE A 160 10.19 -12.13 -11.47
CA ILE A 160 10.68 -11.25 -12.54
C ILE A 160 11.67 -12.01 -13.42
N ALA A 161 12.58 -12.81 -12.84
CA ALA A 161 13.51 -13.61 -13.61
C ALA A 161 12.79 -14.61 -14.53
N ASP A 162 11.74 -15.27 -14.03
CA ASP A 162 10.93 -16.21 -14.81
C ASP A 162 10.12 -15.54 -15.92
N VAL A 163 9.46 -14.42 -15.63
CA VAL A 163 8.57 -13.73 -16.60
C VAL A 163 9.37 -13.00 -17.69
N MET A 164 10.59 -12.58 -17.37
CA MET A 164 11.48 -11.85 -18.27
C MET A 164 12.53 -12.75 -18.93
N GLU A 165 12.64 -14.01 -18.49
CA GLU A 165 13.61 -15.01 -18.97
C GLU A 165 15.05 -14.48 -18.94
N GLU A 166 15.39 -13.73 -17.89
CA GLU A 166 16.73 -13.16 -17.70
C GLU A 166 17.09 -13.03 -16.20
N PRO A 167 18.39 -12.97 -15.85
CA PRO A 167 18.81 -12.82 -14.46
C PRO A 167 18.40 -11.47 -13.85
N VAL A 168 18.09 -11.49 -12.54
CA VAL A 168 17.69 -10.29 -11.78
C VAL A 168 18.61 -10.08 -10.57
N TYR A 169 19.13 -8.85 -10.42
CA TYR A 169 19.89 -8.48 -9.23
C TYR A 169 18.96 -8.24 -8.04
N TYR A 170 19.09 -9.07 -7.00
CA TYR A 170 18.40 -8.92 -5.73
C TYR A 170 19.35 -8.29 -4.70
N VAL A 171 19.06 -7.07 -4.26
CA VAL A 171 20.00 -6.29 -3.42
C VAL A 171 19.28 -5.57 -2.27
N PRO A 172 19.74 -5.73 -1.02
CA PRO A 172 19.27 -4.90 0.07
C PRO A 172 19.79 -3.47 -0.10
N PHE A 173 18.96 -2.50 0.25
CA PHE A 173 19.31 -1.09 0.17
C PHE A 173 18.82 -0.39 1.43
N TYR A 174 19.45 -0.62 2.57
CA TYR A 174 19.00 -0.09 3.87
C TYR A 174 19.34 1.40 4.04
N GLN A 175 18.59 2.11 4.87
CA GLN A 175 18.79 3.56 5.09
C GLN A 175 20.10 3.89 5.82
N GLN A 176 20.55 3.02 6.72
CA GLN A 176 21.73 3.25 7.55
C GLN A 176 22.99 2.57 6.99
N ASP A 177 22.91 2.04 5.78
CA ASP A 177 24.04 1.38 5.13
C ASP A 177 25.08 2.41 4.68
N GLN A 178 26.28 2.35 5.25
CA GLN A 178 27.38 3.25 4.91
C GLN A 178 28.05 2.88 3.58
N HIS A 179 27.90 1.64 3.12
CA HIS A 179 28.49 1.12 1.89
C HIS A 179 27.43 0.38 1.06
N PRO A 180 26.35 1.07 0.65
CA PRO A 180 25.22 0.43 -0.01
C PRO A 180 25.63 -0.23 -1.33
N GLY A 181 24.99 -1.36 -1.63
CA GLY A 181 25.14 -2.04 -2.92
C GLY A 181 24.40 -1.38 -4.07
N VAL A 182 23.86 -0.17 -3.86
CA VAL A 182 23.08 0.59 -4.83
C VAL A 182 23.58 2.03 -4.86
N ARG A 183 23.81 2.57 -6.05
CA ARG A 183 24.12 3.99 -6.25
C ARG A 183 23.42 4.53 -7.50
N PHE A 184 23.48 5.85 -7.69
CA PHE A 184 22.97 6.50 -8.89
C PHE A 184 24.06 7.34 -9.54
N THR A 185 24.29 7.09 -10.83
CA THR A 185 25.24 7.84 -11.67
C THR A 185 24.45 8.43 -12.84
N GLU A 186 24.39 9.75 -12.96
CA GLU A 186 23.61 10.46 -14.01
C GLU A 186 22.14 10.01 -14.14
N GLY A 187 21.51 9.68 -13.01
CA GLY A 187 20.13 9.19 -12.95
C GLY A 187 19.94 7.73 -13.34
N ILE A 188 21.01 6.98 -13.64
CA ILE A 188 20.99 5.53 -13.84
C ILE A 188 21.32 4.86 -12.50
N MET A 189 20.47 3.93 -12.08
CA MET A 189 20.74 3.06 -10.93
C MET A 189 21.82 2.06 -11.31
N GLU A 190 22.81 1.90 -10.44
CA GLU A 190 23.83 0.86 -10.55
C GLU A 190 23.81 -0.01 -9.30
N VAL A 191 23.98 -1.32 -9.47
CA VAL A 191 24.08 -2.27 -8.36
C VAL A 191 25.47 -2.90 -8.33
N ARG A 192 26.01 -3.11 -7.13
CA ARG A 192 27.30 -3.78 -6.97
C ARG A 192 27.11 -5.30 -6.94
N ASP A 193 27.74 -6.01 -7.86
CA ASP A 193 27.74 -7.48 -7.86
C ASP A 193 28.70 -8.08 -6.83
N LYS A 194 28.80 -9.42 -6.80
CA LYS A 194 29.66 -10.16 -5.87
C LYS A 194 31.16 -9.95 -6.13
N GLU A 195 31.54 -9.60 -7.36
CA GLU A 195 32.90 -9.23 -7.76
C GLU A 195 33.24 -7.77 -7.43
N GLY A 196 32.29 -7.00 -6.91
CA GLY A 196 32.46 -5.59 -6.57
C GLY A 196 32.29 -4.63 -7.76
N GLN A 197 31.88 -5.13 -8.93
CA GLN A 197 31.64 -4.32 -10.12
C GLN A 197 30.25 -3.69 -10.10
N TRP A 198 30.15 -2.49 -10.66
CA TRP A 198 28.90 -1.74 -10.73
C TRP A 198 28.18 -2.01 -12.04
N GLN A 199 26.97 -2.55 -11.93
CA GLN A 199 26.17 -3.02 -13.06
C GLN A 199 25.01 -2.04 -13.30
N PRO A 200 24.87 -1.48 -14.52
CA PRO A 200 23.79 -0.55 -14.82
C PRO A 200 22.44 -1.26 -14.83
N ILE A 201 21.42 -0.61 -14.28
CA ILE A 201 20.07 -1.16 -14.18
C ILE A 201 19.12 -0.37 -15.09
N ARG A 202 18.49 -1.06 -16.04
CA ARG A 202 17.50 -0.46 -16.95
C ARG A 202 16.14 -0.31 -16.28
N ALA A 203 15.78 -1.25 -15.41
CA ALA A 203 14.56 -1.19 -14.62
C ALA A 203 14.69 -1.92 -13.29
N ALA A 204 14.04 -1.39 -12.26
CA ALA A 204 14.02 -1.94 -10.92
C ALA A 204 12.60 -2.07 -10.35
N PHE A 205 12.33 -3.21 -9.73
CA PHE A 205 11.19 -3.36 -8.84
C PHE A 205 11.58 -2.84 -7.45
N ARG A 206 10.84 -1.84 -6.97
CA ARG A 206 11.14 -1.18 -5.69
C ARG A 206 10.31 -1.80 -4.57
N TYR A 207 10.97 -2.53 -3.68
CA TYR A 207 10.46 -2.97 -2.39
C TYR A 207 11.04 -2.14 -1.22
N LEU A 208 11.18 -0.82 -1.42
CA LEU A 208 11.61 0.12 -0.39
C LEU A 208 10.40 0.76 0.29
N THR A 209 10.34 0.64 1.60
CA THR A 209 9.15 1.00 2.37
C THR A 209 9.34 2.13 3.36
N GLN A 210 10.56 2.35 3.84
CA GLN A 210 10.84 3.32 4.89
C GLN A 210 11.51 4.57 4.29
N ARG A 211 10.78 5.67 4.15
CA ARG A 211 11.30 6.94 3.60
C ARG A 211 12.16 6.75 2.32
N PRO A 212 11.62 6.12 1.26
CA PRO A 212 12.41 5.79 0.08
C PRO A 212 13.03 7.01 -0.62
N TRP A 213 12.46 8.20 -0.44
CA TRP A 213 12.97 9.47 -0.96
C TRP A 213 14.33 9.89 -0.38
N ASN A 214 14.79 9.29 0.72
CA ASN A 214 16.14 9.52 1.25
C ASN A 214 17.23 8.81 0.43
N ARG A 215 16.84 7.85 -0.41
CA ARG A 215 17.75 6.94 -1.12
C ARG A 215 17.54 6.93 -2.63
N LEU A 216 16.31 7.17 -3.07
CA LEU A 216 15.93 7.15 -4.48
C LEU A 216 15.69 8.58 -4.97
N PRO A 217 16.36 8.99 -6.06
CA PRO A 217 16.03 10.25 -6.73
C PRO A 217 14.57 10.28 -7.20
N VAL A 218 13.97 11.48 -7.22
CA VAL A 218 12.61 11.68 -7.72
C VAL A 218 12.50 11.37 -9.20
N HIS A 219 13.54 11.74 -9.96
CA HIS A 219 13.66 11.52 -11.39
C HIS A 219 14.86 10.62 -11.67
N THR A 220 14.63 9.54 -12.42
CA THR A 220 15.64 8.56 -12.80
C THR A 220 15.48 8.22 -14.28
N ARG A 221 16.60 7.86 -14.92
CA ARG A 221 16.61 7.24 -16.25
C ARG A 221 16.26 5.76 -16.17
N THR A 222 16.66 5.09 -15.08
CA THR A 222 16.18 3.74 -14.73
C THR A 222 14.68 3.79 -14.46
N ARG A 223 13.91 2.84 -14.99
CA ARG A 223 12.49 2.72 -14.68
C ARG A 223 12.29 2.05 -13.32
N ILE A 224 11.45 2.61 -12.47
CA ILE A 224 11.24 2.09 -11.12
C ILE A 224 9.74 1.87 -10.89
N LEU A 225 9.35 0.67 -10.43
CA LEU A 225 7.97 0.35 -10.05
C LEU A 225 7.81 0.33 -8.53
N ASN A 226 6.97 1.16 -7.90
CA ASN A 226 6.53 2.48 -8.38
C ASN A 226 7.68 3.50 -8.25
N PRO A 227 7.69 4.59 -9.04
CA PRO A 227 8.63 5.70 -8.84
C PRO A 227 8.42 6.39 -7.48
N VAL A 228 9.43 7.14 -7.02
CA VAL A 228 9.39 7.87 -5.73
C VAL A 228 8.27 8.91 -5.71
N ILE A 229 7.98 9.54 -6.84
CA ILE A 229 6.91 10.54 -6.94
C ILE A 229 5.55 9.99 -6.49
N ALA A 230 5.27 8.69 -6.67
CA ALA A 230 4.05 8.06 -6.18
C ALA A 230 3.96 8.09 -4.65
N CYS A 231 5.08 7.94 -3.94
CA CYS A 231 5.13 8.06 -2.47
C CYS A 231 4.80 9.48 -2.01
N LEU A 232 5.43 10.46 -2.68
CA LEU A 232 5.31 11.89 -2.35
C LEU A 232 3.90 12.42 -2.66
N ALA A 233 3.29 11.94 -3.74
CA ALA A 233 1.95 12.32 -4.19
C ALA A 233 0.79 11.59 -3.47
N GLY A 234 0.99 11.21 -2.20
CA GLY A 234 -0.06 10.59 -1.38
C GLY A 234 -0.06 9.06 -1.31
N GLY A 235 0.82 8.38 -2.04
CA GLY A 235 0.98 6.92 -1.90
C GLY A 235 1.70 6.49 -0.62
N ARG A 236 2.32 7.43 0.10
CA ARG A 236 2.84 7.25 1.47
C ARG A 236 2.63 8.46 2.36
N ASN A 237 2.64 9.67 1.78
CA ASN A 237 2.38 10.90 2.53
C ASN A 237 0.89 11.02 2.86
N LYS A 238 0.53 10.79 4.13
CA LYS A 238 -0.87 10.78 4.59
C LYS A 238 -1.56 12.14 4.45
N MET A 239 -0.82 13.24 4.58
CA MET A 239 -1.35 14.60 4.43
C MET A 239 -1.72 14.88 2.97
N VAL A 240 -0.81 14.58 2.05
CA VAL A 240 -1.06 14.76 0.60
C VAL A 240 -2.17 13.82 0.13
N ALA A 241 -2.24 12.60 0.67
CA ALA A 241 -3.32 11.67 0.39
C ALA A 241 -4.70 12.24 0.76
N ALA A 242 -4.85 12.76 1.98
CA ALA A 242 -6.11 13.35 2.44
C ALA A 242 -6.55 14.51 1.54
N LYS A 243 -5.64 15.43 1.20
CA LYS A 243 -5.90 16.53 0.26
C LYS A 243 -6.29 16.04 -1.13
N ALA A 244 -5.61 15.01 -1.64
CA ALA A 244 -5.91 14.42 -2.94
C ALA A 244 -7.31 13.78 -2.96
N TYR A 245 -7.72 13.12 -1.88
CA TYR A 245 -9.05 12.53 -1.80
C TYR A 245 -10.16 13.58 -1.79
N ASP A 246 -9.98 14.70 -1.08
CA ASP A 246 -10.97 15.77 -1.06
C ASP A 246 -11.08 16.48 -2.42
N PHE A 247 -9.94 16.79 -3.05
CA PHE A 247 -9.94 17.34 -4.41
C PHE A 247 -10.57 16.38 -5.43
N TYR A 248 -10.32 15.08 -5.30
CA TYR A 248 -10.92 14.09 -6.18
C TYR A 248 -12.42 13.93 -5.92
N ASN A 249 -12.86 13.96 -4.65
CA ASN A 249 -14.27 13.95 -4.30
C ASN A 249 -15.03 15.16 -4.88
N SER A 250 -14.43 16.36 -4.89
CA SER A 250 -15.02 17.52 -5.57
C SER A 250 -15.18 17.31 -7.08
N ARG A 251 -14.25 16.60 -7.72
CA ARG A 251 -14.35 16.25 -9.16
C ARG A 251 -15.40 15.17 -9.44
N LEU A 252 -15.68 14.32 -8.46
CA LEU A 252 -16.71 13.28 -8.56
C LEU A 252 -18.12 13.82 -8.26
N ASP A 253 -18.26 15.09 -7.91
CA ASP A 253 -19.56 15.66 -7.56
C ASP A 253 -20.57 15.48 -8.71
N GLY A 254 -21.82 15.17 -8.34
CA GLY A 254 -22.87 14.83 -9.31
C GLY A 254 -22.72 13.48 -10.03
N THR A 255 -21.71 12.65 -9.73
CA THR A 255 -21.60 11.28 -10.27
C THR A 255 -22.19 10.20 -9.36
N GLY A 256 -22.50 10.55 -8.10
CA GLY A 256 -22.91 9.61 -7.07
C GLY A 256 -21.74 8.80 -6.47
N LEU A 257 -20.53 8.91 -7.00
CA LEU A 257 -19.32 8.29 -6.46
C LEU A 257 -18.66 9.16 -5.40
N ARG A 258 -18.03 8.52 -4.41
CA ARG A 258 -17.26 9.20 -3.38
C ARG A 258 -16.21 8.28 -2.76
N ILE A 259 -15.02 8.82 -2.53
CA ILE A 259 -14.04 8.24 -1.60
C ILE A 259 -14.52 8.54 -0.18
N ASN A 260 -15.00 7.50 0.51
CA ASN A 260 -15.38 7.61 1.91
C ASN A 260 -14.12 7.57 2.77
N MET A 261 -13.95 8.59 3.61
CA MET A 261 -12.85 8.69 4.55
C MET A 261 -13.36 9.27 5.88
N PRO A 262 -12.77 8.88 7.02
CA PRO A 262 -12.98 9.57 8.29
C PRO A 262 -12.65 11.06 8.17
N GLU A 263 -13.28 11.88 9.02
CA GLU A 263 -12.94 13.30 9.09
C GLU A 263 -11.46 13.43 9.43
N THR A 264 -10.72 14.17 8.61
CA THR A 264 -9.27 14.31 8.72
C THR A 264 -8.90 15.77 8.59
N ILE A 265 -8.30 16.31 9.64
CA ILE A 265 -7.73 17.66 9.65
C ILE A 265 -6.24 17.51 9.30
N TRP A 266 -5.83 18.17 8.23
CA TRP A 266 -4.45 18.19 7.78
C TRP A 266 -3.71 19.45 8.27
N ASP A 267 -2.38 19.40 8.15
CA ASP A 267 -1.47 20.51 8.45
C ASP A 267 -1.57 21.03 9.89
N VAL A 268 -1.81 20.13 10.83
CA VAL A 268 -1.94 20.45 12.26
C VAL A 268 -0.55 20.56 12.89
N SER A 269 -0.19 21.72 13.46
CA SER A 269 1.03 21.82 14.27
C SER A 269 0.89 21.05 15.58
N LYS A 270 1.99 20.61 16.20
CA LYS A 270 1.92 19.84 17.45
C LYS A 270 1.10 20.55 18.53
N ASN A 271 1.29 21.86 18.67
CA ASN A 271 0.61 22.68 19.67
C ASN A 271 -0.90 22.83 19.42
N GLU A 272 -1.37 22.61 18.19
CA GLU A 272 -2.79 22.64 17.84
C GLU A 272 -3.48 21.28 18.05
N VAL A 273 -2.73 20.18 18.25
CA VAL A 273 -3.31 18.83 18.41
C VAL A 273 -4.36 18.78 19.52
N PRO A 274 -4.13 19.33 20.73
CA PRO A 274 -5.13 19.32 21.80
C PRO A 274 -6.47 19.98 21.41
N LEU A 275 -6.42 21.09 20.65
CA LEU A 275 -7.61 21.80 20.19
C LEU A 275 -8.46 20.91 19.26
N TRP A 276 -7.82 20.22 18.32
CA TRP A 276 -8.50 19.35 17.38
C TRP A 276 -9.03 18.07 18.04
N VAL A 277 -8.30 17.51 19.01
CA VAL A 277 -8.78 16.39 19.82
C VAL A 277 -10.03 16.79 20.59
N ALA A 278 -10.03 17.96 21.24
CA ALA A 278 -11.20 18.49 21.94
C ALA A 278 -12.39 18.70 20.99
N LYS A 279 -12.15 19.26 19.80
CA LYS A 279 -13.19 19.45 18.77
C LYS A 279 -13.83 18.13 18.33
N LEU A 280 -13.08 17.03 18.32
CA LEU A 280 -13.56 15.68 17.98
C LEU A 280 -14.20 14.93 19.18
N GLY A 281 -14.43 15.61 20.30
CA GLY A 281 -15.05 15.03 21.49
C GLY A 281 -14.05 14.33 22.41
N GLY A 282 -12.78 14.74 22.41
CA GLY A 282 -11.73 14.24 23.29
C GLY A 282 -11.03 12.97 22.81
N GLN A 283 -11.41 12.47 21.63
CA GLN A 283 -10.90 11.21 21.08
C GLN A 283 -10.49 11.42 19.63
N ALA A 284 -9.30 10.95 19.24
CA ALA A 284 -8.81 11.08 17.87
C ALA A 284 -7.67 10.09 17.58
N VAL A 285 -7.31 9.99 16.29
CA VAL A 285 -6.06 9.37 15.85
C VAL A 285 -5.15 10.46 15.31
N VAL A 286 -3.98 10.65 15.93
CA VAL A 286 -2.94 11.55 15.46
C VAL A 286 -1.91 10.75 14.68
N LYS A 287 -1.56 11.19 13.47
CA LYS A 287 -0.61 10.47 12.61
C LYS A 287 0.49 11.38 12.11
N VAL A 288 1.73 10.88 12.17
CA VAL A 288 2.89 11.48 11.53
C VAL A 288 2.79 11.24 10.02
N PRO A 289 2.72 12.29 9.16
CA PRO A 289 2.38 12.16 7.74
C PRO A 289 3.30 11.24 6.94
N TYR A 290 4.58 11.21 7.30
CA TYR A 290 5.64 10.49 6.59
C TYR A 290 5.95 9.10 7.16
N SER A 291 5.30 8.72 8.25
CA SER A 291 5.51 7.45 8.91
C SER A 291 4.67 6.33 8.30
N ASN A 292 5.16 5.10 8.36
CA ASN A 292 4.57 3.93 7.71
C ASN A 292 4.60 2.70 8.62
N ALA A 293 3.89 1.63 8.22
CA ALA A 293 3.88 0.34 8.92
C ALA A 293 3.42 0.42 10.39
N GLY A 294 2.43 1.27 10.68
CA GLY A 294 1.87 1.44 12.03
C GLY A 294 2.71 2.29 12.98
N GLN A 295 3.92 2.70 12.58
CA GLN A 295 4.73 3.63 13.36
C GLN A 295 4.17 5.06 13.24
N GLY A 296 4.29 5.87 14.29
CA GLY A 296 3.84 7.26 14.28
C GLY A 296 2.32 7.41 14.12
N VAL A 297 1.56 6.47 14.67
CA VAL A 297 0.10 6.51 14.78
C VAL A 297 -0.25 6.44 16.26
N TYR A 298 -0.90 7.47 16.77
CA TYR A 298 -1.26 7.64 18.17
C TYR A 298 -2.78 7.66 18.29
N THR A 299 -3.32 6.66 18.98
CA THR A 299 -4.75 6.63 19.31
C THR A 299 -4.91 7.32 20.66
N ILE A 300 -5.63 8.44 20.67
CA ILE A 300 -5.88 9.23 21.87
C ILE A 300 -7.33 9.00 22.27
N VAL A 301 -7.52 8.35 23.41
CA VAL A 301 -8.84 8.12 24.04
C VAL A 301 -8.91 8.65 25.47
N THR A 302 -7.79 9.06 26.05
CA THR A 302 -7.67 9.66 27.39
C THR A 302 -6.77 10.92 27.39
N PRO A 303 -6.93 11.82 28.39
CA PRO A 303 -6.02 12.96 28.57
C PRO A 303 -4.56 12.55 28.76
N THR A 304 -4.28 11.47 29.49
CA THR A 304 -2.92 10.98 29.73
C THR A 304 -2.21 10.56 28.45
N GLU A 305 -2.92 9.94 27.50
CA GLU A 305 -2.35 9.60 26.18
C GLU A 305 -2.05 10.85 25.36
N LEU A 306 -2.88 11.90 25.47
CA LEU A 306 -2.61 13.19 24.83
C LEU A 306 -1.38 13.85 25.45
N GLU A 307 -1.26 13.89 26.77
CA GLU A 307 -0.08 14.42 27.47
C GLU A 307 1.20 13.67 27.07
N ALA A 308 1.14 12.33 27.01
CA ALA A 308 2.26 11.49 26.57
C ALA A 308 2.68 11.81 25.12
N PHE A 309 1.72 11.97 24.20
CA PHE A 309 2.00 12.41 22.84
C PHE A 309 2.63 13.82 22.82
N MET A 310 2.14 14.75 23.63
CA MET A 310 2.66 16.11 23.69
C MET A 310 4.08 16.17 24.27
N ALA A 311 4.46 15.22 25.13
CA ALA A 311 5.81 15.13 25.69
C ALA A 311 6.85 14.52 24.72
N GLU A 312 6.41 13.79 23.69
CA GLU A 312 7.33 13.11 22.75
C GLU A 312 7.99 14.09 21.77
N GLU A 313 9.27 13.91 21.48
CA GLU A 313 9.97 14.70 20.46
C GLU A 313 9.82 14.07 19.07
N PHE A 314 9.48 14.90 18.08
CA PHE A 314 9.26 14.46 16.72
C PHE A 314 10.22 15.15 15.75
N PRO A 315 10.72 14.44 14.72
CA PRO A 315 11.51 15.06 13.66
C PRO A 315 10.68 15.98 12.75
N TYR A 316 9.35 15.89 12.82
CA TYR A 316 8.41 16.73 12.07
C TYR A 316 7.38 17.33 13.02
N ASP A 317 7.06 18.61 12.85
CA ASP A 317 6.11 19.34 13.69
C ASP A 317 4.70 19.44 13.07
N ARG A 318 4.44 18.69 11.99
CA ARG A 318 3.14 18.67 11.31
C ARG A 318 2.54 17.28 11.33
N PHE A 319 1.26 17.23 11.70
CA PHE A 319 0.48 16.03 11.90
C PHE A 319 -0.81 16.05 11.07
N ILE A 320 -1.45 14.89 10.98
CA ILE A 320 -2.87 14.82 10.67
C ILE A 320 -3.63 14.36 11.91
N VAL A 321 -4.78 14.98 12.17
CA VAL A 321 -5.70 14.57 13.23
C VAL A 321 -6.94 14.01 12.56
N GLN A 322 -7.22 12.74 12.79
CA GLN A 322 -8.31 12.00 12.14
C GLN A 322 -9.32 11.53 13.17
N SER A 323 -10.60 11.57 12.82
CA SER A 323 -11.67 11.00 13.65
C SER A 323 -11.40 9.51 13.90
N LEU A 324 -11.36 9.13 15.17
CA LEU A 324 -11.22 7.77 15.63
C LEU A 324 -12.49 6.98 15.32
N ILE A 325 -12.31 5.90 14.58
CA ILE A 325 -13.34 4.91 14.29
C ILE A 325 -13.20 3.80 15.31
N GLY A 326 -14.09 3.80 16.30
CA GLY A 326 -14.00 2.92 17.44
C GLY A 326 -15.27 2.13 17.71
N ASN A 327 -15.50 1.80 18.97
CA ASN A 327 -16.81 1.35 19.42
C ASN A 327 -17.66 2.55 19.87
N TYR A 328 -18.87 2.29 20.35
CA TYR A 328 -19.80 3.34 20.80
C TYR A 328 -19.19 4.31 21.84
N ASN A 329 -18.36 3.82 22.75
CA ASN A 329 -17.81 4.56 23.88
C ASN A 329 -16.58 5.40 23.51
N TRP A 330 -15.85 5.02 22.46
CA TRP A 330 -14.59 5.68 22.10
C TRP A 330 -14.46 6.09 20.63
N SER A 331 -15.58 6.37 19.96
CA SER A 331 -15.56 6.98 18.63
C SER A 331 -15.67 8.50 18.68
N SER A 332 -14.86 9.18 17.87
CA SER A 332 -14.88 10.64 17.75
C SER A 332 -16.25 11.16 17.31
N THR A 333 -16.61 12.34 17.81
CA THR A 333 -17.82 13.08 17.41
C THR A 333 -17.44 14.11 16.35
N GLY A 334 -17.57 13.73 15.08
CA GLY A 334 -17.23 14.58 13.94
C GLY A 334 -18.43 15.25 13.27
N THR A 335 -18.16 16.15 12.32
CA THR A 335 -19.16 16.82 11.48
C THR A 335 -19.95 15.84 10.61
N LYS A 336 -19.36 14.70 10.27
CA LYS A 336 -20.00 13.58 9.55
C LYS A 336 -20.71 12.59 10.48
N GLY A 337 -20.82 12.90 11.77
CA GLY A 337 -21.31 11.99 12.81
C GLY A 337 -20.25 10.97 13.25
N LYS A 338 -20.67 10.01 14.09
CA LYS A 338 -19.81 8.94 14.59
C LYS A 338 -19.74 7.78 13.59
N PHE A 339 -18.54 7.24 13.40
CA PHE A 339 -18.33 5.95 12.73
C PHE A 339 -17.92 4.90 13.75
N TYR A 340 -18.61 3.76 13.70
CA TYR A 340 -18.32 2.62 14.54
C TYR A 340 -17.74 1.49 13.69
N HIS A 341 -16.73 0.82 14.21
CA HIS A 341 -16.17 -0.37 13.61
C HIS A 341 -17.21 -1.52 13.67
N VAL A 342 -17.51 -2.17 12.53
CA VAL A 342 -18.49 -3.27 12.50
C VAL A 342 -18.00 -4.47 13.32
N GLY A 343 -16.70 -4.75 13.24
CA GLY A 343 -16.05 -5.85 13.96
C GLY A 343 -16.29 -7.21 13.30
N THR A 344 -15.65 -8.25 13.84
CA THR A 344 -15.94 -9.63 13.45
C THR A 344 -17.29 -10.08 14.02
N ILE A 345 -17.87 -11.14 13.45
CA ILE A 345 -18.96 -11.86 14.12
C ILE A 345 -18.44 -12.33 15.50
N PRO A 346 -19.23 -12.18 16.59
CA PRO A 346 -18.84 -12.67 17.90
C PRO A 346 -18.51 -14.16 17.87
N ASN A 347 -17.42 -14.56 18.54
CA ASN A 347 -17.14 -15.98 18.73
C ASN A 347 -18.07 -16.60 19.80
N SER A 348 -17.92 -17.89 20.08
CA SER A 348 -18.70 -18.61 21.10
C SER A 348 -18.57 -18.04 22.53
N LYS A 349 -17.57 -17.19 22.79
CA LYS A 349 -17.38 -16.46 24.06
C LYS A 349 -17.94 -15.03 24.03
N GLY A 350 -18.73 -14.69 23.00
CA GLY A 350 -19.28 -13.35 22.79
C GLY A 350 -18.24 -12.28 22.41
N LYS A 351 -17.00 -12.68 22.10
CA LYS A 351 -15.91 -11.73 21.80
C LYS A 351 -15.95 -11.32 20.34
N THR A 352 -16.00 -10.01 20.10
CA THR A 352 -15.88 -9.35 18.80
C THR A 352 -14.50 -8.74 18.68
N TYR A 353 -13.92 -8.72 17.48
CA TYR A 353 -12.60 -8.15 17.23
C TYR A 353 -12.66 -7.06 16.18
N VAL A 354 -11.81 -6.04 16.32
CA VAL A 354 -11.52 -5.09 15.25
C VAL A 354 -10.76 -5.79 14.13
N ALA A 355 -11.08 -5.46 12.88
CA ALA A 355 -10.46 -6.05 11.71
C ALA A 355 -10.46 -5.08 10.53
N ASP A 356 -9.34 -5.01 9.83
CA ASP A 356 -9.23 -4.24 8.60
C ASP A 356 -9.07 -5.15 7.38
N LEU A 357 -9.26 -4.55 6.21
CA LEU A 357 -9.01 -5.18 4.92
C LEU A 357 -7.96 -4.37 4.16
N ARG A 358 -6.94 -5.04 3.65
CA ARG A 358 -6.06 -4.45 2.64
C ARG A 358 -6.48 -4.94 1.27
N MET A 359 -6.90 -4.02 0.42
CA MET A 359 -7.17 -4.29 -0.99
C MET A 359 -6.00 -3.78 -1.83
N MET A 360 -5.39 -4.65 -2.61
CA MET A 360 -4.35 -4.30 -3.57
C MET A 360 -4.90 -4.33 -4.99
N VAL A 361 -4.53 -3.33 -5.77
CA VAL A 361 -4.85 -3.21 -7.18
C VAL A 361 -3.58 -2.98 -7.98
N SER A 362 -3.59 -3.42 -9.23
CA SER A 362 -2.54 -3.11 -10.19
C SER A 362 -3.12 -2.45 -11.42
N ALA A 363 -2.34 -1.53 -11.99
CA ALA A 363 -2.66 -0.87 -13.24
C ALA A 363 -2.12 -1.68 -14.41
N THR A 364 -2.96 -1.84 -15.43
CA THR A 364 -2.66 -2.48 -16.70
C THR A 364 -2.80 -1.45 -17.82
N PRO A 365 -2.37 -1.77 -19.05
CA PRO A 365 -2.59 -0.89 -20.20
C PRO A 365 -4.08 -0.58 -20.45
N GLU A 366 -4.98 -1.47 -20.02
CA GLU A 366 -6.44 -1.39 -20.18
C GLU A 366 -7.17 -0.84 -18.93
N GLY A 367 -6.43 -0.43 -17.89
CA GLY A 367 -6.99 0.15 -16.66
C GLY A 367 -6.64 -0.62 -15.39
N ILE A 368 -7.42 -0.43 -14.33
CA ILE A 368 -7.11 -0.92 -12.99
C ILE A 368 -7.81 -2.26 -12.75
N LEU A 369 -7.10 -3.21 -12.15
CA LEU A 369 -7.63 -4.53 -11.78
C LEU A 369 -7.34 -4.90 -10.32
N PRO A 370 -8.25 -5.63 -9.65
CA PRO A 370 -7.97 -6.33 -8.40
C PRO A 370 -6.72 -7.21 -8.51
N LEU A 371 -5.89 -7.21 -7.46
CA LEU A 371 -4.66 -8.03 -7.42
C LEU A 371 -4.64 -8.98 -6.23
N CYS A 372 -4.89 -8.47 -5.02
CA CYS A 372 -4.79 -9.24 -3.79
C CYS A 372 -5.66 -8.61 -2.72
N VAL A 373 -6.24 -9.43 -1.85
CA VAL A 373 -6.97 -8.96 -0.67
C VAL A 373 -6.67 -9.85 0.53
N TYR A 374 -6.43 -9.23 1.68
CA TYR A 374 -6.32 -9.96 2.94
C TYR A 374 -6.85 -9.11 4.10
N ALA A 375 -7.22 -9.77 5.19
CA ALA A 375 -7.69 -9.12 6.40
C ALA A 375 -6.65 -9.22 7.51
N ARG A 376 -6.58 -8.20 8.37
CA ARG A 376 -5.89 -8.30 9.66
C ARG A 376 -6.93 -8.21 10.76
N ARG A 377 -6.77 -9.00 11.80
CA ARG A 377 -7.61 -8.98 13.00
C ARG A 377 -6.76 -8.58 14.19
N ALA A 378 -7.30 -7.75 15.07
CA ALA A 378 -6.67 -7.45 16.35
C ALA A 378 -6.43 -8.75 17.15
N ALA A 379 -5.32 -8.79 17.91
CA ALA A 379 -4.99 -9.95 18.72
C ALA A 379 -5.93 -10.11 19.92
N LYS A 380 -6.48 -8.99 20.42
CA LYS A 380 -7.43 -8.92 21.52
C LYS A 380 -8.76 -8.33 21.03
N PRO A 381 -9.88 -8.74 21.65
CA PRO A 381 -11.22 -8.28 21.27
C PRO A 381 -11.41 -6.79 21.54
#